data_AF-A0A3D8R6V5-F1
#
_entry.id   AF-A0A3D8R6V5-F1
#
_cell.length_a   1.000
_cell.length_b   1.000
_cell.length_c   1.000
_cell.angle_alpha   90.00
_cell.angle_beta   90.00
_cell.angle_gamma   90.00
#
_symmetry.space_group_name_H-M   'P 1'
#
loop_
_entity.id
_entity.type
_entity.pdbx_description
1 polymer ?
#
loop_
_entity_poly.entity_id
_entity_poly.type
_entity_poly.pdbx_seq_one_letter_code
_entity_poly.pdbx_strand_id
1 'polypeptide(L)'
;MALLPIKSGPDREEERPGSSLLDKYLATLHSERMAMVVHLVDTLGVNPNTLDQPVGWSLGNHWGTPLCYVARSNPHWDCTEVTQFLLQRGADPGLVMDPAGWDSIELAKRSKNQRFLDIVENWKAR
;
A
#
# COMPACT_ATOMS: atom_id res chain seq x y z
N MET A 1 -51.50 35.49 28.97
CA MET A 1 -50.54 34.38 28.81
C MET A 1 -50.08 34.36 27.36
N ALA A 2 -48.82 34.72 27.08
CA ALA A 2 -48.21 34.57 25.77
C ALA A 2 -46.87 33.85 25.96
N LEU A 3 -46.74 32.67 25.36
CA LEU A 3 -45.52 31.86 25.33
C LEU A 3 -44.61 32.39 24.20
N LEU A 4 -43.35 32.68 24.52
CA LEU A 4 -42.31 32.94 23.53
C LEU A 4 -41.63 31.63 23.11
N PRO A 5 -41.30 31.42 21.83
CA PRO A 5 -40.62 30.21 21.37
C PRO A 5 -39.13 30.24 21.71
N ILE A 6 -38.65 29.14 22.29
CA ILE A 6 -37.23 28.87 22.52
C ILE A 6 -36.59 28.59 21.15
N LYS A 7 -35.68 29.45 20.71
CA LYS A 7 -34.87 29.18 19.51
C LYS A 7 -33.87 28.06 19.85
N SER A 8 -34.03 26.92 19.18
CA SER A 8 -32.99 25.89 19.06
C SER A 8 -31.75 26.54 18.43
N GLY A 9 -30.66 26.57 19.20
CA GLY A 9 -29.34 26.95 18.70
C GLY A 9 -28.81 25.86 17.77
N PRO A 10 -27.87 26.19 16.87
CA PRO A 10 -27.32 25.21 15.95
C PRO A 10 -26.59 24.13 16.74
N ASP A 11 -26.92 22.88 16.44
CA ASP A 11 -26.20 21.71 16.89
C ASP A 11 -24.72 21.92 16.57
N ARG A 12 -23.91 22.15 17.62
CA ARG A 12 -22.46 22.04 17.50
C ARG A 12 -22.19 20.57 17.25
N GLU A 13 -21.96 20.22 15.99
CA GLU A 13 -21.33 18.96 15.64
C GLU A 13 -20.03 18.86 16.44
N GLU A 14 -20.10 18.02 17.47
CA GLU A 14 -18.99 17.72 18.36
C GLU A 14 -18.01 16.87 17.55
N GLU A 15 -17.09 17.53 16.83
CA GLU A 15 -15.95 16.87 16.18
C GLU A 15 -15.27 15.98 17.22
N ARG A 16 -15.35 14.66 17.05
CA ARG A 16 -14.72 13.73 17.99
C ARG A 16 -13.20 13.98 17.95
N PRO A 17 -12.60 14.49 19.04
CA PRO A 17 -11.22 14.94 19.03
C PRO A 17 -10.19 13.80 18.85
N GLY A 18 -10.62 12.54 18.89
CA GLY A 18 -9.77 11.37 18.67
C GLY A 18 -9.41 11.06 17.21
N SER A 19 -10.20 11.52 16.22
CA SER A 19 -9.94 11.20 14.80
C SER A 19 -8.71 11.93 14.27
N SER A 20 -8.63 13.24 14.52
CA SER A 20 -7.61 14.13 13.94
C SER A 20 -6.17 13.78 14.34
N LEU A 21 -5.93 13.31 15.57
CA LEU A 21 -4.58 12.92 16.02
C LEU A 21 -4.14 11.58 15.42
N LEU A 22 -5.05 10.62 15.31
CA LEU A 22 -4.77 9.33 14.69
C LEU A 22 -4.47 9.50 13.19
N ASP A 23 -5.25 10.33 12.50
CA ASP A 23 -5.05 10.64 11.09
C ASP A 23 -3.67 11.28 10.84
N LYS A 24 -3.27 12.24 11.68
CA LYS A 24 -1.92 12.85 11.64
C LYS A 24 -0.81 11.83 11.88
N TYR A 25 -0.98 10.93 12.85
CA TYR A 25 -0.01 9.89 13.14
C TYR A 25 0.14 8.91 11.98
N LEU A 26 -0.97 8.44 11.40
CA LEU A 26 -0.95 7.53 10.23
C LEU A 26 -0.32 8.19 9.01
N ALA A 27 -0.59 9.47 8.75
CA ALA A 27 0.04 10.22 7.67
C ALA A 27 1.56 10.39 7.87
N THR A 28 1.99 10.65 9.12
CA THR A 28 3.42 10.74 9.47
C THR A 28 4.11 9.39 9.26
N LEU A 29 3.54 8.31 9.79
CA LEU A 29 4.07 6.95 9.64
C LEU A 29 4.16 6.53 8.16
N HIS A 30 3.16 6.89 7.36
CA HIS A 30 3.17 6.65 5.92
C HIS A 30 4.33 7.38 5.24
N SER A 31 4.50 8.67 5.54
CA SER A 31 5.56 9.51 4.98
C SER A 31 6.96 8.99 5.34
N GLU A 32 7.16 8.58 6.60
CA GLU A 32 8.43 7.99 7.06
C GLU A 32 8.73 6.66 6.34
N ARG A 33 7.73 5.80 6.17
CA ARG A 33 7.90 4.53 5.44
C ARG A 33 8.23 4.76 3.97
N MET A 34 7.56 5.70 3.31
CA MET A 34 7.88 6.06 1.94
C MET A 34 9.28 6.65 1.82
N ALA A 35 9.70 7.51 2.76
CA ALA A 35 11.06 8.03 2.79
C ALA A 35 12.11 6.91 2.91
N MET A 36 11.83 5.89 3.73
CA MET A 36 12.69 4.70 3.81
C MET A 36 12.75 3.93 2.48
N VAL A 37 11.61 3.68 1.84
CA VAL A 37 11.57 2.96 0.55
C VAL A 37 12.36 3.72 -0.52
N VAL A 38 12.17 5.05 -0.60
CA VAL A 38 12.92 5.91 -1.51
C VAL A 38 14.42 5.84 -1.21
N HIS A 39 14.83 5.95 0.05
CA HIS A 39 16.24 5.86 0.41
C HIS A 39 16.87 4.51 0.04
N LEU A 40 16.18 3.40 0.30
CA LEU A 40 16.65 2.05 -0.04
C LEU A 40 16.87 1.89 -1.56
N VAL A 41 15.91 2.31 -2.38
CA VAL A 41 15.99 2.12 -3.83
C VAL A 41 16.90 3.17 -4.49
N ASP A 42 16.74 4.44 -4.14
CA ASP A 42 17.39 5.55 -4.86
C ASP A 42 18.78 5.86 -4.37
N THR A 43 18.99 5.76 -3.05
CA THR A 43 20.27 6.12 -2.43
C THR A 43 21.17 4.91 -2.28
N LEU A 44 20.60 3.80 -1.80
CA LEU A 44 21.37 2.57 -1.56
C LEU A 44 21.39 1.61 -2.75
N GLY A 45 20.59 1.87 -3.78
CA GLY A 45 20.59 1.06 -5.01
C GLY A 45 20.01 -0.35 -4.81
N VAL A 46 19.14 -0.55 -3.82
CA VAL A 46 18.44 -1.83 -3.64
C VAL A 46 17.58 -2.10 -4.88
N ASN A 47 17.89 -3.19 -5.58
CA ASN A 47 17.14 -3.60 -6.76
C ASN A 47 15.71 -4.05 -6.35
N PRO A 48 14.64 -3.43 -6.89
CA PRO A 48 13.27 -3.76 -6.51
C PRO A 48 12.78 -5.12 -7.04
N ASN A 49 13.60 -5.82 -7.83
CA ASN A 49 13.37 -7.20 -8.26
C ASN A 49 14.12 -8.23 -7.39
N THR A 50 14.82 -7.79 -6.35
CA THR A 50 15.52 -8.69 -5.42
C THR A 50 14.50 -9.50 -4.62
N LEU A 51 14.83 -10.77 -4.37
CA LEU A 51 14.03 -11.65 -3.54
C LEU A 51 14.27 -11.40 -2.06
N ASP A 52 13.22 -11.60 -1.28
CA ASP A 52 13.26 -11.68 0.17
C ASP A 52 14.08 -12.87 0.70
N GLN A 53 14.33 -13.88 -0.13
CA GLN A 53 15.16 -15.06 0.17
C GLN A 53 16.10 -15.43 -0.98
N PRO A 54 17.27 -16.05 -0.69
CA PRO A 54 18.12 -16.63 -1.73
C PRO A 54 17.38 -17.70 -2.55
N VAL A 55 17.76 -17.84 -3.82
CA VAL A 55 17.21 -18.88 -4.70
C VAL A 55 17.38 -20.27 -4.08
N GLY A 56 16.32 -21.07 -4.09
CA GLY A 56 16.29 -22.43 -3.54
C GLY A 56 16.00 -22.51 -2.05
N TRP A 57 15.83 -21.38 -1.37
CA TRP A 57 15.32 -21.33 0.00
C TRP A 57 13.80 -21.25 -0.02
N SER A 58 13.14 -21.93 0.91
CA SER A 58 11.69 -21.89 1.11
C SER A 58 11.38 -21.86 2.60
N LEU A 59 11.79 -20.79 3.28
CA LEU A 59 11.42 -20.58 4.68
C LEU A 59 10.01 -19.97 4.74
N GLY A 60 9.11 -20.42 5.60
CA GLY A 60 7.74 -19.88 5.65
C GLY A 60 7.65 -18.34 5.74
N ASN A 61 6.53 -17.77 5.29
CA ASN A 61 6.25 -16.32 5.25
C ASN A 61 7.10 -15.47 4.28
N HIS A 62 7.45 -16.02 3.12
CA HIS A 62 8.02 -15.27 1.99
C HIS A 62 6.99 -15.08 0.87
N TRP A 63 7.16 -14.02 0.10
CA TRP A 63 6.34 -13.75 -1.09
C TRP A 63 7.18 -13.38 -2.32
N GLY A 64 8.50 -13.21 -2.18
CA GLY A 64 9.41 -12.92 -3.29
C GLY A 64 9.80 -11.45 -3.35
N THR A 65 9.45 -10.77 -4.44
CA THR A 65 9.81 -9.35 -4.63
C THR A 65 8.96 -8.41 -3.77
N PRO A 66 9.41 -7.16 -3.55
CA PRO A 66 8.58 -6.11 -2.97
C PRO A 66 7.16 -6.00 -3.58
N LEU A 67 7.00 -6.15 -4.91
CA LEU A 67 5.66 -6.12 -5.54
C LEU A 67 4.79 -7.30 -5.12
N CYS A 68 5.35 -8.48 -4.85
CA CYS A 68 4.58 -9.62 -4.36
C CYS A 68 4.00 -9.38 -2.96
N TYR A 69 4.75 -8.70 -2.07
CA TYR A 69 4.23 -8.30 -0.76
C TYR A 69 3.06 -7.32 -0.87
N VAL A 70 3.17 -6.35 -1.79
CA VAL A 70 2.09 -5.38 -2.03
C VAL A 70 0.88 -6.07 -2.66
N ALA A 71 1.07 -6.95 -3.63
CA ALA A 71 0.00 -7.73 -4.24
C ALA A 71 -0.77 -8.58 -3.22
N ARG A 72 -0.05 -9.19 -2.27
CA ARG A 72 -0.59 -10.07 -1.23
C ARG A 72 -1.22 -9.33 -0.04
N SER A 73 -0.98 -8.03 0.09
CA SER A 73 -1.39 -7.24 1.25
C SER A 73 -2.90 -7.22 1.44
N ASN A 74 -3.35 -6.76 2.61
CA ASN A 74 -4.77 -6.53 2.84
C ASN A 74 -5.29 -5.53 1.77
N PRO A 75 -6.36 -5.87 1.01
CA PRO A 75 -6.90 -4.99 -0.04
C PRO A 75 -7.48 -3.68 0.49
N HIS A 76 -7.66 -3.54 1.81
CA HIS A 76 -8.07 -2.29 2.44
C HIS A 76 -6.90 -1.36 2.80
N TRP A 77 -5.65 -1.80 2.64
CA TRP A 77 -4.50 -0.93 2.82
C TRP A 77 -4.23 -0.15 1.54
N ASP A 78 -3.91 1.14 1.71
CA ASP A 78 -3.48 1.94 0.58
C ASP A 78 -2.00 1.73 0.31
N CYS A 79 -1.69 0.94 -0.72
CA CYS A 79 -0.33 0.75 -1.20
C CYS A 79 -0.10 1.42 -2.57
N THR A 80 -0.92 2.41 -2.94
CA THR A 80 -0.86 3.05 -4.27
C THR A 80 0.49 3.69 -4.51
N GLU A 81 0.96 4.53 -3.58
CA GLU A 81 2.21 5.29 -3.74
C GLU A 81 3.41 4.36 -3.87
N VAL A 82 3.55 3.38 -2.98
CA VAL A 82 4.66 2.40 -3.03
C VAL A 82 4.61 1.55 -4.29
N THR A 83 3.42 1.13 -4.76
CA THR A 83 3.28 0.35 -6.01
C THR A 83 3.78 1.15 -7.20
N GLN A 84 3.31 2.40 -7.33
CA GLN A 84 3.69 3.27 -8.44
C GLN A 84 5.18 3.60 -8.41
N PHE A 85 5.73 3.88 -7.23
CA PHE A 85 7.16 4.14 -7.06
C PHE A 85 8.01 2.95 -7.51
N LEU A 86 7.70 1.73 -7.05
CA LEU A 86 8.44 0.53 -7.43
C LEU A 86 8.37 0.27 -8.94
N LEU A 87 7.19 0.37 -9.55
CA LEU A 87 7.02 0.21 -11.00
C LEU A 87 7.82 1.24 -11.81
N GLN A 88 7.84 2.51 -11.38
CA GLN A 88 8.65 3.56 -12.00
C GLN A 88 10.16 3.29 -11.91
N ARG A 89 10.61 2.48 -10.94
CA ARG A 89 12.01 2.06 -10.78
C ARG A 89 12.31 0.69 -11.37
N GLY A 90 11.43 0.19 -12.23
CA GLY A 90 11.66 -1.04 -13.00
C GLY A 90 11.37 -2.32 -12.23
N ALA A 91 10.57 -2.25 -11.16
CA ALA A 91 10.00 -3.45 -10.57
C ALA A 91 9.10 -4.16 -11.61
N ASP A 92 9.34 -5.45 -11.84
CA ASP A 92 8.61 -6.24 -12.83
C ASP A 92 7.46 -7.02 -12.15
N PRO A 93 6.19 -6.67 -12.43
CA PRO A 93 5.06 -7.36 -11.83
C PRO A 93 4.86 -8.80 -12.36
N GLY A 94 5.45 -9.14 -13.50
CA GLY A 94 5.40 -10.48 -14.11
C GLY A 94 6.59 -11.37 -13.74
N LEU A 95 7.45 -10.92 -12.83
CA LEU A 95 8.62 -11.69 -12.42
C LEU A 95 8.21 -12.88 -11.55
N VAL A 96 8.38 -14.09 -12.11
CA VAL A 96 8.06 -15.37 -11.45
C VAL A 96 9.30 -15.91 -10.74
N MET A 97 9.22 -16.12 -9.42
CA MET A 97 10.42 -16.31 -8.59
C MET A 97 10.40 -17.49 -7.60
N ASP A 98 9.24 -18.10 -7.35
CA ASP A 98 9.08 -19.27 -6.45
C ASP A 98 8.92 -20.55 -7.30
N PRO A 99 9.40 -21.74 -6.88
CA PRO A 99 8.90 -23.02 -7.40
C PRO A 99 7.36 -23.16 -7.44
N ALA A 100 6.59 -22.42 -6.64
CA ALA A 100 5.13 -22.33 -6.78
C ALA A 100 4.68 -21.59 -8.06
N GLY A 101 5.57 -20.78 -8.65
CA GLY A 101 5.41 -20.18 -9.97
C GLY A 101 4.51 -18.95 -10.03
N TRP A 102 4.28 -18.24 -8.92
CA TRP A 102 3.40 -17.06 -8.92
C TRP A 102 4.20 -15.75 -9.00
N ASP A 103 3.78 -14.89 -9.92
CA ASP A 103 4.19 -13.50 -9.97
C ASP A 103 3.26 -12.63 -9.08
N SER A 104 3.54 -11.32 -9.03
CA SER A 104 2.73 -10.38 -8.24
C SER A 104 1.29 -10.25 -8.76
N ILE A 105 1.05 -10.46 -10.06
CA ILE A 105 -0.30 -10.35 -10.66
C ILE A 105 -1.17 -11.51 -10.19
N GLU A 106 -0.63 -12.74 -10.20
CA GLU A 106 -1.35 -13.91 -9.74
C GLU A 106 -1.62 -13.86 -8.22
N LEU A 107 -0.66 -13.37 -7.44
CA LEU A 107 -0.87 -13.12 -6.00
C LEU A 107 -1.98 -12.10 -5.74
N ALA A 108 -2.05 -11.02 -6.53
CA ALA A 108 -3.07 -10.00 -6.38
C ALA A 108 -4.48 -10.55 -6.67
N LYS A 109 -4.64 -11.37 -7.71
CA LYS A 109 -5.93 -12.04 -8.02
C LYS A 109 -6.41 -12.90 -6.86
N ARG A 110 -5.52 -13.73 -6.30
CA ARG A 110 -5.84 -14.63 -5.16
C ARG A 110 -6.17 -13.87 -3.89
N SER A 111 -5.53 -12.72 -3.71
CA SER A 111 -5.75 -11.83 -2.56
C SER A 111 -6.90 -10.85 -2.76
N LYS A 112 -7.54 -10.85 -3.94
CA LYS A 112 -8.59 -9.90 -4.35
C LYS A 112 -8.13 -8.44 -4.27
N ASN A 113 -6.85 -8.20 -4.53
CA ASN A 113 -6.26 -6.86 -4.53
C ASN A 113 -6.49 -6.16 -5.88
N GLN A 114 -7.73 -5.74 -6.14
CA GLN A 114 -8.10 -5.11 -7.41
C GLN A 114 -7.33 -3.81 -7.65
N ARG A 115 -7.10 -3.01 -6.61
CA ARG A 115 -6.34 -1.75 -6.71
C ARG A 115 -4.94 -1.97 -7.29
N PHE A 116 -4.23 -3.00 -6.84
CA PHE A 116 -2.92 -3.34 -7.41
C PHE A 116 -3.02 -3.70 -8.89
N LEU A 117 -4.00 -4.53 -9.27
CA LEU A 117 -4.22 -4.92 -10.67
C LEU A 117 -4.47 -3.71 -11.56
N ASP A 118 -5.32 -2.78 -11.11
CA ASP A 118 -5.63 -1.55 -11.84
C ASP A 118 -4.38 -0.67 -12.02
N ILE A 119 -3.52 -0.57 -11.00
CA ILE A 119 -2.26 0.20 -11.09
C ILE A 119 -1.32 -0.44 -12.11
N VAL A 120 -1.13 -1.77 -12.06
CA VAL A 120 -0.26 -2.49 -12.99
C VAL A 120 -0.77 -2.39 -14.43
N GLU A 121 -2.07 -2.50 -14.65
CA GLU A 121 -2.69 -2.33 -15.97
C GLU A 121 -2.46 -0.91 -16.51
N ASN A 122 -2.74 0.10 -15.69
CA ASN A 122 -2.52 1.50 -16.04
C ASN A 122 -1.04 1.85 -16.27
N TRP A 123 -0.11 1.16 -15.61
CA TRP A 123 1.32 1.33 -15.84
C TRP A 123 1.76 0.69 -17.17
N LYS A 124 1.27 -0.51 -17.50
CA LYS A 124 1.57 -1.20 -18.78
C LYS A 124 1.04 -0.47 -20.01
N ALA A 125 -0.01 0.32 -19.86
CA ALA A 125 -0.62 1.08 -20.95
C ALA A 125 0.11 2.39 -21.32
N ARG A 126 1.22 2.71 -20.64
CA ARG A 126 2.04 3.92 -20.87
C ARG A 126 3.24 3.63 -21.73
#